data_AF-A0A2N4YP71-F1
#
_entry.id   AF-A0A2N4YP71-F1
#
_cell.length_a   1.000
_cell.length_b   1.000
_cell.length_c   1.000
_cell.angle_alpha   90.00
_cell.angle_beta   90.00
_cell.angle_gamma   90.00
#
_symmetry.space_group_name_H-M   'P 1'
#
loop_
_entity.id
_entity.type
_entity.pdbx_description
1 polymer ?
#
loop_
_entity_poly.entity_id
_entity_poly.type
_entity_poly.pdbx_seq_one_letter_code
_entity_poly.pdbx_strand_id
1 'polypeptide(L)'
;MVSGKTIEYSVNVSQASINLDVSNRPIGSLLYSYGGMIITNNERWEIACSGSEPGGFQSIGGSRVGPAGDGKPGDIYSIDRLPGIGYSFQMGEQDGINFDPLFTAWPSAPVFSGQRAFQAENKKPTIYFWRIADNGGLPPPGEYCLNDYLGDIYLGGVQAMRFSVSGLCI
;
A
#
# COMPACT_ATOMS: atom_id res chain seq x y z
N MET A 1 10.88 -21.85 3.65
CA MET A 1 11.13 -21.51 2.23
C MET A 1 9.88 -20.85 1.73
N VAL A 2 9.96 -19.59 1.31
CA VAL A 2 8.85 -18.89 0.66
C VAL A 2 8.77 -19.43 -0.77
N SER A 3 7.64 -20.02 -1.15
CA SER A 3 7.47 -20.67 -2.47
C SER A 3 6.14 -20.28 -3.07
N GLY A 4 6.19 -19.58 -4.19
CA GLY A 4 5.02 -19.19 -4.96
C GLY A 4 5.34 -18.03 -5.88
N LYS A 5 4.44 -17.74 -6.79
CA LYS A 5 4.54 -16.55 -7.64
C LYS A 5 4.05 -15.32 -6.88
N THR A 6 4.56 -14.15 -7.25
CA THR A 6 4.13 -12.87 -6.69
C THR A 6 2.66 -12.62 -7.00
N ILE A 7 1.88 -12.33 -5.96
CA ILE A 7 0.47 -11.95 -6.10
C ILE A 7 0.39 -10.47 -6.48
N GLU A 8 -0.38 -10.14 -7.51
CA GLU A 8 -0.55 -8.77 -7.99
C GLU A 8 -1.92 -8.22 -7.57
N TYR A 9 -1.87 -7.17 -6.78
CA TYR A 9 -2.99 -6.32 -6.43
C TYR A 9 -2.99 -5.10 -7.33
N SER A 10 -3.92 -5.08 -8.29
CA SER A 10 -4.11 -3.93 -9.16
C SER A 10 -5.40 -3.20 -8.80
N VAL A 11 -5.28 -1.97 -8.30
CA VAL A 11 -6.44 -1.09 -8.20
C VAL A 11 -6.85 -0.70 -9.61
N ASN A 12 -7.95 -1.25 -10.10
CA ASN A 12 -8.64 -0.72 -11.26
C ASN A 12 -9.82 0.11 -10.76
N VAL A 13 -9.57 1.40 -10.61
CA VAL A 13 -10.65 2.37 -10.41
C VAL A 13 -11.19 2.66 -11.79
N SER A 14 -12.33 2.08 -12.14
CA SER A 14 -13.01 2.39 -13.40
C SER A 14 -13.37 3.88 -13.44
N GLN A 15 -12.48 4.70 -14.02
CA GLN A 15 -12.58 6.16 -14.15
C GLN A 15 -13.20 6.85 -12.92
N ALA A 16 -12.62 6.65 -11.74
CA ALA A 16 -12.97 7.44 -10.56
C ALA A 16 -12.03 8.65 -10.49
N SER A 17 -12.58 9.84 -10.70
CA SER A 17 -11.93 11.09 -10.33
C SER A 17 -12.24 11.37 -8.86
N ILE A 18 -11.20 11.49 -8.04
CA ILE A 18 -11.33 11.79 -6.61
C ILE A 18 -10.80 13.19 -6.33
N ASN A 19 -11.68 14.12 -5.94
CA ASN A 19 -11.25 15.46 -5.59
C ASN A 19 -10.56 15.46 -4.22
N LEU A 20 -9.27 15.79 -4.18
CA LEU A 20 -8.52 15.98 -2.94
C LEU A 20 -8.28 17.47 -2.66
N ASP A 21 -8.97 18.03 -1.66
CA ASP A 21 -8.64 19.36 -1.15
C ASP A 21 -7.52 19.28 -0.11
N VAL A 22 -6.34 19.75 -0.51
CA VAL A 22 -5.10 19.78 0.29
C VAL A 22 -4.78 21.15 0.89
N SER A 23 -5.43 22.21 0.40
CA SER A 23 -5.01 23.60 0.60
C SER A 23 -5.18 24.08 2.05
N ASN A 24 -6.24 23.62 2.71
CA ASN A 24 -6.57 23.99 4.09
C ASN A 24 -6.48 22.81 5.07
N ARG A 25 -5.81 21.72 4.68
CA ARG A 25 -5.70 20.51 5.50
C ARG A 25 -4.37 20.50 6.27
N PRO A 26 -4.40 20.25 7.60
CA PRO A 26 -3.18 20.04 8.38
C PRO A 26 -2.37 18.84 7.86
N ILE A 27 -1.05 18.92 7.94
CA ILE A 27 -0.15 17.78 7.71
C ILE A 27 -0.54 16.64 8.68
N GLY A 28 -0.60 15.42 8.16
CA GLY A 28 -1.07 14.22 8.86
C GLY A 28 -2.56 13.93 8.68
N SER A 29 -3.34 14.84 8.08
CA SER A 29 -4.78 14.61 7.87
C SER A 29 -5.04 13.54 6.82
N LEU A 30 -6.01 12.66 7.10
CA LEU A 30 -6.60 11.80 6.08
C LEU A 30 -7.40 12.65 5.07
N LEU A 31 -7.05 12.55 3.79
CA LEU A 31 -7.70 13.26 2.69
C LEU A 31 -8.81 12.43 2.08
N TYR A 32 -8.54 11.14 1.84
CA TYR A 32 -9.49 10.24 1.20
C TYR A 32 -9.20 8.77 1.51
N SER A 33 -10.22 7.93 1.42
CA SER A 33 -10.13 6.48 1.57
C SER A 33 -10.78 5.81 0.38
N TYR A 34 -10.05 4.94 -0.31
CA TYR A 34 -10.57 4.14 -1.40
C TYR A 34 -10.45 2.66 -1.06
N GLY A 35 -11.59 2.05 -0.72
CA GLY A 35 -11.70 0.60 -0.52
C GLY A 35 -12.26 -0.09 -1.76
N GLY A 36 -12.10 -1.41 -1.84
CA GLY A 36 -12.70 -2.18 -2.93
C GLY A 36 -11.77 -2.50 -4.09
N MET A 37 -10.45 -2.41 -3.88
CA MET A 37 -9.43 -2.78 -4.86
C MET A 37 -9.67 -4.21 -5.39
N ILE A 38 -9.60 -4.37 -6.72
CA ILE A 38 -9.79 -5.66 -7.41
C ILE A 38 -8.46 -6.40 -7.46
N ILE A 39 -8.51 -7.72 -7.44
CA ILE A 39 -7.35 -8.57 -7.58
C ILE A 39 -7.32 -9.10 -9.00
N THR A 40 -6.19 -8.92 -9.65
CA THR A 40 -6.02 -9.30 -11.07
C THR A 40 -5.41 -10.69 -11.22
N ASN A 41 -4.81 -11.26 -10.17
CA ASN A 41 -4.43 -12.67 -10.15
C ASN A 41 -4.97 -13.42 -8.91
N ASN A 42 -5.67 -14.53 -9.16
CA ASN A 42 -6.22 -15.39 -8.11
C ASN A 42 -5.23 -16.48 -7.69
N GLU A 43 -3.93 -16.18 -7.73
CA GLU A 43 -2.91 -17.16 -7.40
C GLU A 43 -2.87 -17.42 -5.89
N ARG A 44 -2.64 -18.68 -5.52
CA ARG A 44 -2.41 -19.09 -4.14
C ARG A 44 -0.93 -18.93 -3.82
N TRP A 45 -0.63 -18.31 -2.69
CA TRP A 45 0.73 -18.16 -2.20
C TRP A 45 0.96 -18.95 -0.94
N GLU A 46 2.04 -19.73 -0.89
CA GLU A 46 2.41 -20.56 0.25
C GLU A 46 3.69 -20.05 0.90
N ILE A 47 3.58 -19.68 2.16
CA ILE A 47 4.66 -19.10 2.96
C ILE A 47 5.03 -20.11 4.03
N ALA A 48 6.30 -20.42 4.14
CA ALA A 48 6.85 -21.10 5.31
C ALA A 48 7.99 -20.26 5.87
N CYS A 49 7.71 -19.55 6.96
CA CYS A 49 8.66 -18.74 7.70
C CYS A 49 9.08 -19.43 8.99
N SER A 50 10.37 -19.40 9.29
CA SER A 50 10.98 -19.86 10.54
C SER A 50 10.67 -18.94 11.72
N GLY A 51 10.20 -17.72 11.47
CA GLY A 51 9.99 -16.72 12.52
C GLY A 51 11.20 -15.83 12.74
N SER A 52 12.12 -15.77 11.77
CA SER A 52 13.28 -14.84 11.77
C SER A 52 13.37 -13.98 10.51
N GLU A 53 12.50 -14.22 9.54
CA GLU A 53 12.53 -13.57 8.23
C GLU A 53 12.09 -12.10 8.32
N PRO A 54 12.89 -11.15 7.80
CA PRO A 54 12.46 -9.77 7.72
C PRO A 54 11.21 -9.62 6.84
N GLY A 55 10.37 -8.64 7.16
CA GLY A 55 9.13 -8.34 6.45
C GLY A 55 8.97 -6.84 6.20
N GLY A 56 8.07 -6.47 5.29
CA GLY A 56 7.65 -5.08 5.13
C GLY A 56 7.43 -4.64 3.69
N PHE A 57 7.04 -3.39 3.55
CA PHE A 57 6.68 -2.75 2.29
C PHE A 57 7.82 -1.88 1.78
N GLN A 58 8.09 -2.01 0.48
CA GLN A 58 9.02 -1.16 -0.25
C GLN A 58 8.23 -0.37 -1.29
N SER A 59 8.08 0.93 -1.03
CA SER A 59 7.47 1.87 -1.99
C SER A 59 8.35 2.06 -3.22
N ILE A 60 7.71 2.30 -4.35
CA ILE A 60 8.35 2.62 -5.63
C ILE A 60 7.86 4.01 -6.05
N GLY A 61 8.79 4.90 -6.42
CA GLY A 61 8.47 6.29 -6.77
C GLY A 61 8.00 7.14 -5.57
N GLY A 62 8.45 6.76 -4.36
CA GLY A 62 8.06 7.40 -3.12
C GLY A 62 9.02 7.09 -1.97
N SER A 63 9.08 7.99 -1.00
CA SER A 63 9.87 7.85 0.23
C SER A 63 8.96 7.66 1.44
N ARG A 64 9.43 6.92 2.44
CA ARG A 64 8.70 6.78 3.71
C ARG A 64 8.63 8.13 4.41
N VAL A 65 7.43 8.58 4.75
CA VAL A 65 7.17 9.80 5.51
C VAL A 65 7.12 9.50 7.01
N GLY A 66 6.42 8.42 7.41
CA GLY A 66 6.20 8.08 8.81
C GLY A 66 5.04 7.10 9.00
N PRO A 67 4.69 6.75 10.24
CA PRO A 67 3.52 5.91 10.51
C PRO A 67 2.22 6.60 10.10
N ALA A 68 1.22 5.82 9.68
CA ALA A 68 -0.10 6.34 9.38
C ALA A 68 -0.81 6.89 10.63
N GLY A 69 -1.55 7.99 10.44
CA GLY A 69 -2.33 8.65 11.50
C GLY A 69 -3.66 7.94 11.77
N ASP A 70 -4.46 8.51 12.66
CA ASP A 70 -5.87 8.13 12.90
C ASP A 70 -6.11 6.63 13.18
N GLY A 71 -5.14 5.96 13.80
CA GLY A 71 -5.21 4.53 14.10
C GLY A 71 -5.17 3.62 12.87
N LYS A 72 -4.78 4.15 11.70
CA LYS A 72 -4.60 3.36 10.48
C LYS A 72 -3.27 2.60 10.54
N PRO A 73 -3.21 1.39 9.94
CA PRO A 73 -1.99 0.59 9.96
C PRO A 73 -0.96 1.07 8.94
N GLY A 74 0.28 0.59 9.13
CA GLY A 74 1.37 0.78 8.19
C GLY A 74 2.00 2.17 8.21
N ASP A 75 2.84 2.42 7.21
CA ASP A 75 3.49 3.72 6.99
C ASP A 75 2.85 4.48 5.82
N ILE A 76 2.99 5.80 5.86
CA ILE A 76 2.68 6.72 4.76
C ILE A 76 3.93 6.85 3.89
N TYR A 77 3.74 6.74 2.59
CA TYR A 77 4.76 6.96 1.56
C TYR A 77 4.39 8.15 0.68
N SER A 78 5.37 8.95 0.27
CA SER A 78 5.15 10.05 -0.66
C SER A 78 4.82 9.54 -2.06
N ILE A 79 4.19 10.39 -2.87
CA ILE A 79 4.01 10.16 -4.31
C ILE A 79 4.85 11.22 -5.02
N ASP A 80 5.91 10.82 -5.73
CA ASP A 80 6.88 11.79 -6.30
C ASP A 80 6.23 12.83 -7.22
N ARG A 81 5.20 12.44 -7.97
CA ARG A 81 4.44 13.34 -8.87
C ARG A 81 3.35 14.18 -8.18
N LEU A 82 3.08 13.95 -6.91
CA LEU A 82 2.06 14.66 -6.13
C LEU A 82 2.62 15.14 -4.78
N PRO A 83 3.47 16.20 -4.78
CA PRO A 83 3.98 16.79 -3.56
C PRO A 83 2.87 17.13 -2.56
N GLY A 84 3.10 16.86 -1.27
CA GLY A 84 2.09 17.12 -0.24
C GLY A 84 0.99 16.06 -0.13
N ILE A 85 0.93 15.07 -1.03
CA ILE A 85 0.02 13.93 -0.94
C ILE A 85 0.84 12.64 -0.79
N GLY A 86 0.50 11.85 0.23
CA GLY A 86 1.06 10.52 0.46
C GLY A 86 -0.02 9.46 0.46
N TYR A 87 0.39 8.19 0.45
CA TYR A 87 -0.52 7.05 0.52
C TYR A 87 -0.08 6.03 1.57
N SER A 88 -1.06 5.28 2.08
CA SER A 88 -0.83 4.05 2.84
C SER A 88 -1.88 3.00 2.49
N PHE A 89 -1.66 1.76 2.91
CA PHE A 89 -2.59 0.66 2.65
C PHE A 89 -3.09 0.02 3.94
N GLN A 90 -4.27 -0.57 3.84
CA GLN A 90 -4.80 -1.52 4.81
C GLN A 90 -5.36 -2.73 4.08
N MET A 91 -5.11 -3.90 4.65
CA MET A 91 -5.58 -5.17 4.10
C MET A 91 -6.26 -6.04 5.16
N GLY A 92 -5.93 -5.83 6.43
CA GLY A 92 -6.52 -6.49 7.59
C GLY A 92 -6.06 -7.94 7.77
N GLU A 93 -6.76 -8.64 8.66
CA GLU A 93 -6.58 -10.07 8.85
C GLU A 93 -7.23 -10.88 7.73
N GLN A 94 -6.47 -11.82 7.20
CA GLN A 94 -6.87 -12.67 6.10
C GLN A 94 -6.24 -14.05 6.24
N ASP A 95 -7.08 -15.09 6.24
CA ASP A 95 -6.66 -16.49 6.30
C ASP A 95 -5.72 -16.77 7.49
N GLY A 96 -5.98 -16.08 8.62
CA GLY A 96 -5.17 -16.14 9.84
C GLY A 96 -3.84 -15.39 9.79
N ILE A 97 -3.65 -14.49 8.82
CA ILE A 97 -2.51 -13.59 8.68
C ILE A 97 -2.99 -12.15 8.78
N ASN A 98 -2.47 -11.39 9.73
CA ASN A 98 -2.64 -9.94 9.72
C ASN A 98 -1.63 -9.30 8.75
N PHE A 99 -2.11 -8.73 7.66
CA PHE A 99 -1.27 -8.09 6.64
C PHE A 99 -0.90 -6.66 6.99
N ASP A 100 -1.64 -6.02 7.88
CA ASP A 100 -1.47 -4.61 8.24
C ASP A 100 -0.04 -4.25 8.69
N PRO A 101 0.65 -5.07 9.52
CA PRO A 101 2.03 -4.81 9.89
C PRO A 101 3.02 -4.88 8.72
N LEU A 102 2.69 -5.59 7.64
CA LEU A 102 3.54 -5.72 6.46
C LEU A 102 3.58 -4.44 5.61
N PHE A 103 2.71 -3.46 5.87
CA PHE A 103 2.76 -2.13 5.23
C PHE A 103 3.72 -1.15 5.91
N THR A 104 4.41 -1.57 6.97
CA THR A 104 5.55 -0.83 7.53
C THR A 104 6.77 -0.96 6.64
N ALA A 105 7.66 0.02 6.65
CA ALA A 105 8.80 0.05 5.73
C ALA A 105 9.69 -1.19 5.87
N TRP A 106 9.99 -1.83 4.75
CA TRP A 106 10.94 -2.93 4.69
C TRP A 106 12.31 -2.50 5.25
N PRO A 107 13.01 -3.32 6.06
CA PRO A 107 12.65 -4.66 6.55
C PRO A 107 12.09 -4.67 7.99
N SER A 108 11.19 -3.74 8.33
CA SER A 108 10.81 -3.44 9.73
C SER A 108 9.54 -4.13 10.23
N ALA A 109 8.85 -4.89 9.38
CA ALA A 109 7.60 -5.50 9.80
C ALA A 109 7.84 -6.58 10.88
N PRO A 110 6.90 -6.75 11.82
CA PRO A 110 6.92 -7.85 12.77
C PRO A 110 7.11 -9.20 12.06
N VAL A 111 7.94 -10.04 12.66
CA VAL A 111 8.37 -11.27 12.03
C VAL A 111 7.21 -12.27 11.93
N PHE A 112 6.96 -12.74 10.72
CA PHE A 112 5.97 -13.78 10.46
C PHE A 112 6.55 -15.17 10.78
N SER A 113 5.80 -16.03 11.49
CA SER A 113 6.24 -17.40 11.80
C SER A 113 5.22 -18.47 11.42
N GLY A 114 5.73 -19.63 11.00
CA GLY A 114 4.95 -20.80 10.63
C GLY A 114 4.64 -20.90 9.14
N GLN A 115 3.84 -21.93 8.80
CA GLN A 115 3.37 -22.17 7.44
C GLN A 115 1.96 -21.61 7.26
N ARG A 116 1.73 -20.85 6.19
CA ARG A 116 0.39 -20.39 5.79
C ARG A 116 0.22 -20.44 4.28
N ALA A 117 -1.03 -20.59 3.88
CA ALA A 117 -1.46 -20.39 2.51
C ALA A 117 -2.41 -19.19 2.48
N PHE A 118 -2.21 -18.31 1.51
CA PHE A 118 -3.02 -17.12 1.30
C PHE A 118 -3.63 -17.18 -0.11
N GLN A 119 -4.91 -16.81 -0.23
CA GLN A 119 -5.61 -16.69 -1.50
C GLN A 119 -6.29 -15.32 -1.64
N ALA A 120 -6.11 -14.72 -2.81
CA ALA A 120 -6.49 -13.35 -3.06
C ALA A 120 -8.00 -13.17 -3.37
N GLU A 121 -8.71 -14.19 -3.84
CA GLU A 121 -10.06 -14.11 -4.47
C GLU A 121 -11.18 -13.31 -3.76
N ASN A 122 -11.12 -13.10 -2.45
CA ASN A 122 -12.20 -12.44 -1.69
C ASN A 122 -11.81 -11.10 -1.06
N LYS A 123 -10.66 -10.53 -1.45
CA LYS A 123 -10.02 -9.48 -0.67
C LYS A 123 -10.10 -8.13 -1.38
N LYS A 124 -10.19 -7.07 -0.59
CA LYS A 124 -10.34 -5.69 -1.06
C LYS A 124 -9.46 -4.79 -0.20
N PRO A 125 -8.15 -4.67 -0.50
CA PRO A 125 -7.33 -3.69 0.20
C PRO A 125 -7.94 -2.29 0.07
N THR A 126 -7.60 -1.45 1.02
CA THR A 126 -7.97 -0.04 1.06
C THR A 126 -6.71 0.78 0.92
N ILE A 127 -6.72 1.76 0.03
CA ILE A 127 -5.69 2.79 -0.06
C ILE A 127 -6.20 4.06 0.62
N TYR A 128 -5.35 4.66 1.43
CA TYR A 128 -5.59 5.93 2.10
C TYR A 128 -4.71 7.00 1.49
N PHE A 129 -5.27 8.19 1.27
CA PHE A 129 -4.52 9.37 0.87
C PHE A 129 -4.38 10.34 2.04
N TRP A 130 -3.18 10.85 2.25
CA TRP A 130 -2.81 11.66 3.40
C TRP A 130 -2.20 12.98 2.96
N ARG A 131 -2.44 14.04 3.74
CA ARG A 131 -1.66 15.28 3.63
C ARG A 131 -0.29 15.04 4.27
N ILE A 132 0.78 15.11 3.49
CA ILE A 132 2.16 15.01 3.96
C ILE A 132 2.87 16.35 3.78
N ALA A 133 4.10 16.53 4.27
CA ALA A 133 4.85 17.77 4.01
C ALA A 133 5.12 17.98 2.51
N ASP A 134 4.98 19.22 2.06
CA ASP A 134 5.16 19.67 0.68
C ASP A 134 6.40 20.58 0.58
N ASN A 135 7.58 19.98 0.76
CA ASN A 135 8.88 20.70 0.83
C ASN A 135 9.27 21.50 -0.45
N GLY A 136 8.40 21.53 -1.47
CA GLY A 136 8.51 22.37 -2.67
C GLY A 136 7.20 23.05 -3.09
N GLY A 137 6.19 23.07 -2.21
CA GLY A 137 4.83 23.54 -2.50
C GLY A 137 3.90 22.43 -3.01
N LEU A 138 2.59 22.70 -2.97
CA LEU A 138 1.56 21.82 -3.50
C LEU A 138 1.59 21.79 -5.05
N PRO A 139 1.19 20.67 -5.67
CA PRO A 139 0.97 20.63 -7.11
C PRO A 139 -0.07 21.69 -7.52
N PRO A 140 0.06 22.29 -8.71
CA PRO A 140 -0.98 23.17 -9.26
C PRO A 140 -2.34 22.46 -9.29
N PRO A 141 -3.46 23.18 -9.15
CA PRO A 141 -4.78 22.60 -9.37
C PRO A 141 -4.88 21.96 -10.75
N GLY A 142 -5.37 20.72 -10.82
CA GLY A 142 -5.45 19.95 -12.05
C GLY A 142 -5.78 18.50 -11.77
N GLU A 143 -5.95 17.72 -12.85
CA GLU A 143 -6.17 16.27 -12.75
C GLU A 143 -4.83 15.53 -12.90
N TYR A 144 -4.56 14.62 -11.96
CA TYR A 144 -3.35 13.83 -11.88
C TYR A 144 -3.70 12.35 -11.84
N CYS A 145 -3.43 11.64 -12.94
CA CYS A 145 -3.71 10.22 -13.01
C CYS A 145 -2.54 9.37 -12.48
N LEU A 146 -2.82 8.59 -11.42
CA LEU A 146 -2.01 7.50 -10.90
C LEU A 146 -2.25 6.22 -11.72
N ASN A 147 -1.41 6.02 -12.72
CA ASN A 147 -1.27 4.75 -13.46
C ASN A 147 0.14 4.21 -13.21
N ASP A 148 0.35 3.57 -12.07
CA ASP A 148 1.70 3.35 -11.57
C ASP A 148 1.81 2.17 -10.63
N TYR A 149 3.04 1.74 -10.48
CA TYR A 149 3.43 0.69 -9.57
C TYR A 149 3.83 1.33 -8.23
N LEU A 150 3.06 1.03 -7.19
CA LEU A 150 3.20 1.68 -5.88
C LEU A 150 4.21 0.99 -4.96
N GLY A 151 4.51 -0.29 -5.19
CA GLY A 151 5.53 -1.01 -4.44
C GLY A 151 5.16 -2.44 -4.08
N ASP A 152 6.01 -3.04 -3.25
CA ASP A 152 5.96 -4.46 -2.92
C ASP A 152 5.92 -4.74 -1.44
N ILE A 153 5.29 -5.84 -1.07
CA ILE A 153 5.58 -6.51 0.20
C ILE A 153 6.67 -7.55 -0.05
N TYR A 154 7.68 -7.53 0.81
CA TYR A 154 8.71 -8.55 0.89
C TYR A 154 8.55 -9.36 2.19
N LEU A 155 8.82 -10.67 2.11
CA LEU A 155 9.01 -11.56 3.26
C LEU A 155 10.28 -12.39 3.02
N GLY A 156 11.24 -12.34 3.94
CA GLY A 156 12.50 -13.09 3.84
C GLY A 156 13.31 -12.77 2.58
N GLY A 157 13.13 -11.57 2.00
CA GLY A 157 13.77 -11.14 0.76
C GLY A 157 13.05 -11.60 -0.51
N VAL A 158 11.93 -12.32 -0.39
CA VAL A 158 11.09 -12.74 -1.53
C VAL A 158 9.97 -11.74 -1.73
N GLN A 159 9.75 -11.33 -2.98
CA GLN A 159 8.63 -10.48 -3.38
C GLN A 159 7.32 -11.26 -3.26
N ALA A 160 6.59 -10.97 -2.19
CA ALA A 160 5.35 -11.61 -1.83
C ALA A 160 4.18 -11.08 -2.66
N MET A 161 4.05 -9.76 -2.66
CA MET A 161 2.93 -9.05 -3.23
C MET A 161 3.41 -7.81 -3.93
N ARG A 162 2.74 -7.48 -5.04
CA ARG A 162 2.95 -6.29 -5.85
C ARG A 162 1.68 -5.46 -5.83
N PHE A 163 1.80 -4.16 -5.57
CA PHE A 163 0.68 -3.21 -5.59
C PHE A 163 0.82 -2.26 -6.76
N SER A 164 -0.13 -2.31 -7.69
CA SER A 164 -0.25 -1.42 -8.83
C SER A 164 -1.59 -0.68 -8.79
N VAL A 165 -1.64 0.51 -9.39
CA VAL A 165 -2.86 1.30 -9.56
C VAL A 165 -2.99 1.67 -11.03
N SER A 166 -4.19 1.55 -11.56
CA SER A 166 -4.58 1.97 -12.90
C SER A 166 -5.95 2.63 -12.86
N GLY A 167 -6.12 3.69 -13.64
CA GLY A 167 -7.39 4.44 -13.77
C GLY A 167 -7.72 5.37 -12.61
N LEU A 168 -6.81 5.57 -11.64
CA LEU A 168 -7.03 6.51 -10.55
C LEU A 168 -6.64 7.91 -10.98
N CYS A 169 -7.55 8.87 -10.96
CA CYS A 169 -7.21 10.28 -11.19
C CYS A 169 -7.63 11.12 -9.98
N ILE A 170 -6.75 12.04 -9.59
CA ILE A 170 -6.83 12.92 -8.42
C ILE A 170 -6.97 14.37 -8.88
#